data_AF-A0A5B7EKB2-F1
#
_entry.id   AF-A0A5B7EKB2-F1
#
_cell.length_a   1.000
_cell.length_b   1.000
_cell.length_c   1.000
_cell.angle_alpha   90.00
_cell.angle_beta   90.00
_cell.angle_gamma   90.00
#
_symmetry.space_group_name_H-M   'P 1'
#
loop_
_entity.id
_entity.type
_entity.pdbx_description
1 polymer ?
#
loop_
_entity_poly.entity_id
_entity_poly.type
_entity_poly.pdbx_seq_one_letter_code
_entity_poly.pdbx_strand_id
1 'polypeptide(L)'
;MAEYPNDFTCGLRGSASPGVYGLLLKMNTFETQGKKNRRCVDKVQVTMVGGKTRTLCGNKTGSKVASPSFNFELSFTTDEAITAQGYNISVEFIPRKCNKVLTPALGETGTIATSKYQRLCEYRIVAPAGSQVRIDEITPSILDSDNCKKDHLLINGNSEVMYPRETSTVICGSNQDCYCSTDTVRVFDGEI
;
A
#
# COMPACT_ATOMS: atom_id res chain seq x y z
N MET A 1 31.91 -5.81 -10.57
CA MET A 1 30.63 -6.15 -9.91
C MET A 1 30.02 -7.30 -10.68
N ALA A 2 29.47 -8.30 -10.00
CA ALA A 2 28.80 -9.42 -10.67
C ALA A 2 27.40 -8.97 -11.14
N GLU A 3 27.01 -9.41 -12.33
CA GLU A 3 25.65 -9.23 -12.85
C GLU A 3 24.68 -10.17 -12.13
N TYR A 4 23.38 -9.87 -12.15
CA TYR A 4 22.36 -10.77 -11.60
C TYR A 4 22.23 -12.04 -12.46
N PRO A 5 21.76 -13.18 -11.92
CA PRO A 5 21.58 -14.41 -12.70
C PRO A 5 20.34 -14.39 -13.61
N ASN A 6 20.28 -15.29 -14.59
CA ASN A 6 19.03 -15.57 -15.32
C ASN A 6 18.12 -16.49 -14.52
N ASP A 7 16.87 -16.66 -14.98
CA ASP A 7 15.90 -17.66 -14.51
C ASP A 7 15.65 -17.64 -12.99
N PHE A 8 15.67 -16.46 -12.38
CA PHE A 8 15.43 -16.35 -10.94
C PHE A 8 14.32 -15.37 -10.60
N THR A 9 13.75 -15.61 -9.42
CA THR A 9 12.84 -14.67 -8.77
C THR A 9 13.35 -14.45 -7.36
N CYS A 10 13.53 -13.18 -6.99
CA CYS A 10 13.77 -12.79 -5.61
C CYS A 10 12.82 -11.67 -5.23
N GLY A 11 12.72 -11.40 -3.94
CA GLY A 11 11.90 -10.31 -3.46
C GLY A 11 12.24 -9.92 -2.05
N LEU A 12 11.73 -8.76 -1.66
CA LEU A 12 11.81 -8.25 -0.31
C LEU A 12 10.49 -7.59 0.05
N ARG A 13 10.10 -7.75 1.31
CA ARG A 13 8.90 -7.15 1.87
C ARG A 13 9.31 -6.14 2.93
N GLY A 14 8.86 -4.89 2.77
CA GLY A 14 8.92 -3.89 3.81
C GLY A 14 7.56 -3.82 4.47
N SER A 15 7.46 -4.28 5.73
CA SER A 15 6.22 -4.25 6.49
C SER A 15 6.46 -3.66 7.87
N ALA A 16 5.66 -2.67 8.23
CA ALA A 16 5.54 -2.16 9.58
C ALA A 16 4.10 -1.79 9.87
N SER A 17 3.81 -1.64 11.15
CA SER A 17 2.59 -1.03 11.63
C SER A 17 2.30 0.28 10.86
N PRO A 18 1.10 0.41 10.23
CA PRO A 18 0.63 1.66 9.67
C PRO A 18 0.88 2.82 10.62
N GLY A 19 1.49 3.88 10.11
CA GLY A 19 2.02 4.98 10.90
C GLY A 19 1.97 6.30 10.15
N VAL A 20 2.57 7.33 10.72
CA VAL A 20 2.50 8.69 10.17
C VAL A 20 3.41 8.90 8.94
N TYR A 21 4.15 7.89 8.51
CA TYR A 21 5.12 7.97 7.43
C TYR A 21 4.62 7.24 6.18
N GLY A 22 4.91 7.84 5.03
CA GLY A 22 4.94 7.16 3.74
C GLY A 22 6.36 6.73 3.40
N LEU A 23 6.51 6.13 2.23
CA LEU A 23 7.76 5.56 1.73
C LEU A 23 8.21 6.29 0.45
N LEU A 24 9.51 6.50 0.33
CA LEU A 24 10.17 6.87 -0.92
C LEU A 24 11.31 5.91 -1.21
N LEU A 25 11.16 5.15 -2.30
CA LEU A 25 12.21 4.32 -2.86
C LEU A 25 13.04 5.16 -3.82
N LYS A 26 14.35 5.23 -3.59
CA LYS A 26 15.33 5.92 -4.45
C LYS A 26 16.20 4.90 -5.15
N MET A 27 16.20 4.94 -6.47
CA MET A 27 17.01 4.04 -7.29
C MET A 27 18.43 4.59 -7.40
N ASN A 28 19.32 4.22 -6.47
CA ASN A 28 20.70 4.72 -6.43
C ASN A 28 21.48 4.27 -7.67
N THR A 29 21.36 2.98 -7.98
CA THR A 29 21.72 2.38 -9.26
C THR A 29 20.58 1.46 -9.67
N PHE A 30 20.25 1.42 -10.96
CA PHE A 30 19.22 0.51 -11.47
C PHE A 30 19.44 0.28 -12.95
N GLU A 31 19.80 -0.95 -13.30
CA GLU A 31 19.96 -1.43 -14.66
C GLU A 31 19.54 -2.89 -14.73
N THR A 32 18.49 -3.15 -15.50
CA THR A 32 17.94 -4.47 -15.79
C THR A 32 17.73 -4.56 -17.29
N GLN A 33 17.54 -5.77 -17.83
CA GLN A 33 17.11 -5.95 -19.20
C GLN A 33 15.86 -5.10 -19.47
N GLY A 34 15.83 -4.48 -20.65
CA GLY A 34 14.84 -3.48 -20.99
C GLY A 34 13.47 -4.06 -21.36
N LYS A 35 12.81 -3.35 -22.27
CA LYS A 35 11.52 -3.80 -22.81
C LYS A 35 11.70 -4.57 -24.11
N LYS A 36 10.94 -5.65 -24.26
CA LYS A 36 10.68 -6.33 -25.53
C LYS A 36 9.18 -6.28 -25.79
N ASN A 37 8.76 -5.89 -26.99
CA ASN A 37 7.34 -5.75 -27.35
C ASN A 37 6.53 -4.93 -26.32
N ARG A 38 7.09 -3.79 -25.87
CA ARG A 38 6.52 -2.86 -24.87
C ARG A 38 6.36 -3.41 -23.45
N ARG A 39 6.81 -4.63 -23.16
CA ARG A 39 6.77 -5.26 -21.83
C ARG A 39 8.19 -5.35 -21.27
N CYS A 40 8.32 -5.13 -19.97
CA CYS A 40 9.57 -5.43 -19.26
C CYS A 40 9.83 -6.93 -19.35
N VAL A 41 11.05 -7.30 -19.70
CA VAL A 41 11.46 -8.70 -19.77
C VAL A 41 11.92 -9.10 -18.38
N ASP A 42 13.10 -8.65 -17.98
CA ASP A 42 13.45 -8.54 -16.56
C ASP A 42 12.71 -7.38 -15.91
N LYS A 43 12.11 -7.62 -14.73
CA LYS A 43 11.22 -6.65 -14.12
C LYS A 43 11.36 -6.60 -12.61
N VAL A 44 11.44 -5.39 -12.09
CA VAL A 44 11.24 -5.09 -10.67
C VAL A 44 9.83 -4.56 -10.49
N GLN A 45 8.99 -5.29 -9.76
CA GLN A 45 7.62 -4.90 -9.44
C GLN A 45 7.56 -4.43 -7.99
N VAL A 46 7.15 -3.18 -7.79
CA VAL A 46 6.86 -2.61 -6.47
C VAL A 46 5.35 -2.61 -6.28
N THR A 47 4.86 -3.52 -5.46
CA THR A 47 3.45 -3.62 -5.05
C THR A 47 3.26 -2.83 -3.77
N MET A 48 2.47 -1.77 -3.87
CA MET A 48 2.04 -0.97 -2.74
C MET A 48 0.73 -1.53 -2.20
N VAL A 49 0.44 -1.10 -0.98
CA VAL A 49 -0.87 -1.20 -0.33
C VAL A 49 -2.09 -1.04 -1.26
N GLY A 50 -3.13 -1.85 -1.03
CA GLY A 50 -4.31 -1.93 -1.89
C GLY A 50 -4.05 -2.54 -3.28
N GLY A 51 -2.93 -3.24 -3.45
CA GLY A 51 -2.57 -3.99 -4.66
C GLY A 51 -1.99 -3.15 -5.81
N LYS A 52 -1.76 -1.85 -5.62
CA LYS A 52 -1.23 -0.97 -6.68
C LYS A 52 0.22 -1.32 -7.00
N THR A 53 0.47 -1.82 -8.21
CA THR A 53 1.80 -2.27 -8.64
C THR A 53 2.46 -1.32 -9.64
N ARG A 54 3.75 -1.03 -9.43
CA ARG A 54 4.62 -0.30 -10.37
C ARG A 54 5.68 -1.25 -10.93
N THR A 55 5.73 -1.39 -12.25
CA THR A 55 6.73 -2.24 -12.94
C THR A 55 7.86 -1.38 -13.50
N LEU A 56 9.09 -1.74 -13.18
CA LEU A 56 10.33 -1.07 -13.58
C LEU A 56 11.23 -2.05 -14.35
N CYS A 57 11.91 -1.54 -15.37
CA CYS A 57 12.93 -2.27 -16.14
C CYS A 57 13.82 -1.28 -16.93
N GLY A 58 14.91 -1.77 -17.51
CA GLY A 58 15.92 -0.93 -18.18
C GLY A 58 16.71 -0.10 -17.17
N ASN A 59 17.29 1.02 -17.63
CA ASN A 59 17.95 1.97 -16.72
C ASN A 59 16.92 2.89 -16.03
N LYS A 60 16.95 2.90 -14.69
CA LYS A 60 16.14 3.78 -13.82
C LYS A 60 16.95 4.50 -12.76
N THR A 61 18.27 4.56 -12.90
CA THR A 61 19.16 5.26 -11.98
C THR A 61 18.69 6.71 -11.77
N GLY A 62 18.60 7.14 -10.52
CA GLY A 62 18.09 8.47 -10.12
C GLY A 62 16.56 8.59 -10.05
N SER A 63 15.82 7.59 -10.51
CA SER A 63 14.35 7.58 -10.41
C SER A 63 13.88 7.35 -8.97
N LYS A 64 12.62 7.71 -8.72
CA LYS A 64 12.00 7.56 -7.40
C LYS A 64 10.60 6.96 -7.51
N VAL A 65 10.23 6.13 -6.54
CA VAL A 65 8.87 5.59 -6.38
C VAL A 65 8.38 5.96 -4.99
N ALA A 66 7.28 6.71 -4.91
CA ALA A 66 6.66 7.10 -3.65
C ALA A 66 5.43 6.24 -3.38
N SER A 67 5.29 5.78 -2.14
CA SER A 67 4.10 5.11 -1.60
C SER A 67 3.54 5.91 -0.42
N PRO A 68 2.21 6.02 -0.28
CA PRO A 68 1.60 6.67 0.88
C PRO A 68 1.70 5.88 2.18
N SER A 69 1.94 4.58 2.09
CA SER A 69 2.19 3.71 3.22
C SER A 69 3.65 3.31 3.25
N PHE A 70 4.15 2.97 4.44
CA PHE A 70 5.42 2.26 4.56
C PHE A 70 5.36 0.87 3.93
N ASN A 71 4.18 0.27 3.85
CA ASN A 71 4.05 -1.13 3.47
C ASN A 71 4.17 -1.33 1.96
N PHE A 72 5.08 -2.21 1.57
CA PHE A 72 5.33 -2.57 0.19
C PHE A 72 5.91 -3.97 0.06
N GLU A 73 5.73 -4.53 -1.13
CA GLU A 73 6.43 -5.72 -1.59
C GLU A 73 7.19 -5.37 -2.87
N LEU A 74 8.42 -5.85 -2.98
CA LEU A 74 9.23 -5.74 -4.18
C LEU A 74 9.58 -7.14 -4.64
N SER A 75 9.28 -7.46 -5.90
CA SER A 75 9.72 -8.68 -6.57
C SER A 75 10.59 -8.33 -7.77
N PHE A 76 11.65 -9.11 -7.97
CA PHE A 76 12.51 -9.07 -9.14
C PHE A 76 12.45 -10.43 -9.82
N THR A 77 12.11 -10.43 -11.11
CA THR A 77 11.99 -11.64 -11.93
C THR A 77 12.79 -11.43 -13.20
N THR A 78 13.60 -12.43 -13.58
CA THR A 78 14.38 -12.44 -14.82
C THR A 78 13.95 -13.56 -15.76
N ASP A 79 14.26 -13.42 -17.05
CA ASP A 79 14.11 -14.47 -18.06
C ASP A 79 15.40 -15.31 -18.23
N GLU A 80 15.46 -16.14 -19.27
CA GLU A 80 16.60 -17.01 -19.53
C GLU A 80 17.86 -16.30 -20.07
N ALA A 81 17.82 -15.00 -20.41
CA ALA A 81 18.91 -14.34 -21.13
C ALA A 81 19.03 -12.81 -20.95
N ILE A 82 20.26 -12.32 -21.06
CA ILE A 82 20.64 -10.89 -20.94
C ILE A 82 20.53 -10.40 -19.50
N THR A 83 21.68 -10.34 -18.85
CA THR A 83 21.86 -9.86 -17.50
C THR A 83 22.40 -8.43 -17.49
N ALA A 84 22.34 -7.78 -16.33
CA ALA A 84 22.92 -6.46 -16.11
C ALA A 84 23.33 -6.29 -14.64
N GLN A 85 23.69 -5.07 -14.25
CA GLN A 85 24.20 -4.77 -12.90
C GLN A 85 23.15 -4.92 -11.79
N GLY A 86 21.85 -4.97 -12.13
CA GLY A 86 20.77 -5.07 -11.16
C GLY A 86 20.43 -3.72 -10.54
N TYR A 87 20.11 -3.70 -9.25
CA TYR A 87 19.67 -2.47 -8.59
C TYR A 87 20.22 -2.33 -7.17
N ASN A 88 20.40 -1.07 -6.77
CA ASN A 88 20.58 -0.65 -5.39
C ASN A 88 19.52 0.41 -5.08
N ILE A 89 18.67 0.12 -4.09
CA ILE A 89 17.51 0.93 -3.74
C ILE A 89 17.62 1.36 -2.29
N SER A 90 17.58 2.67 -2.05
CA SER A 90 17.43 3.23 -0.70
C SER A 90 15.95 3.43 -0.37
N VAL A 91 15.61 3.16 0.88
CA VAL A 91 14.29 3.39 1.47
C VAL A 91 14.38 4.64 2.36
N GLU A 92 13.50 5.62 2.12
CA GLU A 92 13.33 6.79 2.98
C GLU A 92 11.90 6.88 3.51
N PHE A 93 11.77 7.20 4.79
CA PHE A 93 10.49 7.45 5.45
C PHE A 93 10.16 8.94 5.35
N ILE A 94 8.96 9.26 4.85
CA ILE A 94 8.53 10.64 4.67
C ILE A 94 7.27 10.89 5.51
N PRO A 95 7.29 11.85 6.46
CA PRO A 95 6.09 12.23 7.19
C PRO A 95 4.93 12.60 6.25
N ARG A 96 3.78 11.98 6.46
CA ARG A 96 2.53 12.24 5.74
C ARG A 96 1.59 12.98 6.68
N LYS A 97 1.26 14.23 6.33
CA LYS A 97 0.39 15.09 7.15
C LYS A 97 -0.99 14.49 7.47
N CYS A 98 -1.49 13.60 6.62
CA CYS A 98 -2.82 13.01 6.79
C CYS A 98 -2.81 11.58 7.33
N ASN A 99 -1.64 10.93 7.45
CA ASN A 99 -1.60 9.62 8.07
C ASN A 99 -1.75 9.78 9.58
N LYS A 100 -2.60 8.99 10.21
CA LYS A 100 -2.86 9.07 11.65
C LYS A 100 -3.02 7.71 12.29
N VAL A 101 -2.56 7.61 13.54
CA VAL A 101 -2.88 6.51 14.46
C VAL A 101 -3.84 7.08 15.50
N LEU A 102 -5.02 6.49 15.61
CA LEU A 102 -6.07 6.86 16.56
C LEU A 102 -6.16 5.75 17.60
N THR A 103 -6.15 6.13 18.88
CA THR A 103 -6.19 5.22 20.03
C THR A 103 -7.35 5.63 20.94
N PRO A 104 -8.61 5.47 20.49
CA PRO A 104 -9.76 5.88 21.27
C PRO A 104 -9.88 5.09 22.57
N ALA A 105 -10.38 5.72 23.62
CA ALA A 105 -10.78 5.04 24.85
C ALA A 105 -12.07 4.22 24.63
N LEU A 106 -12.37 3.30 25.55
CA LEU A 106 -13.60 2.51 25.48
C LEU A 106 -14.83 3.44 25.53
N GLY A 107 -15.71 3.32 24.53
CA GLY A 107 -16.90 4.16 24.40
C GLY A 107 -16.65 5.54 23.78
N GLU A 108 -15.40 5.88 23.45
CA GLU A 108 -15.10 7.12 22.73
C GLU A 108 -15.60 7.05 21.28
N THR A 109 -16.24 8.13 20.85
CA THR A 109 -16.72 8.31 19.48
C THR A 109 -15.95 9.45 18.81
N GLY A 110 -15.70 9.33 17.51
CA GLY A 110 -15.04 10.39 16.75
C GLY A 110 -15.34 10.31 15.26
N THR A 111 -14.83 11.29 14.52
CA THR A 111 -15.02 11.39 13.07
C THR A 111 -13.68 11.50 12.35
N ILE A 112 -13.53 10.76 11.26
CA ILE A 112 -12.39 10.88 10.35
C ILE A 112 -12.84 11.68 9.13
N ALA A 113 -12.22 12.83 8.91
CA ALA A 113 -12.47 13.66 7.74
C ALA A 113 -11.21 13.77 6.89
N THR A 114 -11.37 13.69 5.57
CA THR A 114 -10.31 13.93 4.59
C THR A 114 -10.72 15.07 3.66
N SER A 115 -9.73 15.80 3.14
CA SER A 115 -9.93 16.88 2.18
C SER A 115 -9.67 16.43 0.74
N LYS A 116 -10.25 17.11 -0.25
CA LYS A 116 -10.01 16.82 -1.68
C LYS A 116 -8.54 16.90 -2.12
N TYR A 117 -7.69 17.54 -1.32
CA TYR A 117 -6.25 17.68 -1.60
C TYR A 117 -5.41 16.53 -1.02
N GLN A 118 -6.03 15.67 -0.20
CA GLN A 118 -5.43 14.54 0.46
C GLN A 118 -5.75 13.26 -0.34
N ARG A 119 -4.93 12.97 -1.35
CA ARG A 119 -5.22 11.90 -2.33
C ARG A 119 -4.95 10.48 -1.84
N LEU A 120 -4.12 10.31 -0.81
CA LEU A 120 -3.70 8.99 -0.29
C LEU A 120 -3.32 9.12 1.19
N CYS A 121 -4.22 8.75 2.08
CA CYS A 121 -4.06 8.86 3.53
C CYS A 121 -4.37 7.53 4.19
N GLU A 122 -3.62 7.22 5.24
CA GLU A 122 -3.76 5.99 6.01
C GLU A 122 -4.18 6.32 7.44
N TYR A 123 -5.29 5.73 7.88
CA TYR A 123 -5.78 5.85 9.25
C TYR A 123 -5.74 4.47 9.89
N ARG A 124 -5.07 4.36 11.04
CA ARG A 124 -5.12 3.17 11.89
C ARG A 124 -5.89 3.48 13.14
N ILE A 125 -6.94 2.72 13.42
CA ILE A 125 -7.69 2.80 14.67
C ILE A 125 -7.30 1.59 15.51
N VAL A 126 -6.71 1.84 16.67
CA VAL A 126 -6.30 0.80 17.63
C VAL A 126 -7.27 0.87 18.79
N ALA A 127 -8.21 -0.07 18.82
CA ALA A 127 -9.17 -0.18 19.92
C ALA A 127 -8.49 -0.75 21.18
N PRO A 128 -9.01 -0.45 22.38
CA PRO A 128 -8.60 -1.13 23.61
C PRO A 128 -8.72 -2.66 23.49
N ALA A 129 -7.86 -3.39 24.20
CA ALA A 129 -7.88 -4.85 24.20
C ALA A 129 -9.29 -5.41 24.53
N GLY A 130 -9.71 -6.42 23.78
CA GLY A 130 -11.04 -7.04 23.94
C GLY A 130 -12.22 -6.21 23.43
N SER A 131 -11.98 -5.04 22.82
CA SER A 131 -13.02 -4.20 22.23
C SER A 131 -12.93 -4.14 20.71
N GLN A 132 -13.92 -3.51 20.08
CA GLN A 132 -14.06 -3.46 18.62
C GLN A 132 -14.37 -2.05 18.16
N VAL A 133 -13.92 -1.71 16.94
CA VAL A 133 -14.29 -0.44 16.31
C VAL A 133 -15.58 -0.64 15.52
N ARG A 134 -16.56 0.24 15.75
CA ARG A 134 -17.78 0.33 14.94
C ARG A 134 -17.69 1.58 14.06
N ILE A 135 -17.99 1.43 12.77
CA ILE A 135 -18.11 2.55 11.83
C ILE A 135 -19.61 2.74 11.58
N ASP A 136 -20.13 3.88 12.03
CA ASP A 136 -21.59 4.13 12.07
C ASP A 136 -22.12 4.69 10.75
N GLU A 137 -21.39 5.64 10.18
CA GLU A 137 -21.78 6.33 8.95
C GLU A 137 -20.53 6.65 8.13
N ILE A 138 -20.65 6.48 6.81
CA ILE A 138 -19.64 6.90 5.85
C ILE A 138 -20.36 7.82 4.88
N THR A 139 -19.99 9.09 4.85
CA THR A 139 -20.54 10.12 3.94
C THR A 139 -19.52 10.46 2.86
N PRO A 140 -19.19 9.52 1.94
CA PRO A 140 -18.22 9.81 0.91
C PRO A 140 -18.80 10.80 -0.09
N SER A 141 -18.02 11.83 -0.42
CA SER A 141 -18.09 12.49 -1.73
C SER A 141 -16.93 11.96 -2.55
N ILE A 142 -16.94 10.65 -2.83
CA ILE A 142 -15.90 9.96 -3.59
C ILE A 142 -16.38 9.80 -5.03
N LEU A 143 -15.49 10.01 -5.99
CA LEU A 143 -15.83 9.82 -7.40
C LEU A 143 -16.32 8.39 -7.65
N ASP A 144 -17.56 8.27 -8.10
CA ASP A 144 -18.11 6.99 -8.53
C ASP A 144 -17.43 6.53 -9.83
N SER A 145 -17.11 5.24 -9.90
CA SER A 145 -16.48 4.62 -11.05
C SER A 145 -16.65 3.10 -11.02
N ASP A 146 -16.57 2.46 -12.19
CA ASP A 146 -16.65 1.00 -12.31
C ASP A 146 -15.72 0.30 -11.31
N ASN A 147 -16.30 -0.46 -10.38
CA ASN A 147 -15.58 -1.16 -9.31
C ASN A 147 -14.66 -0.24 -8.49
N CYS A 148 -15.01 1.03 -8.33
CA CYS A 148 -14.22 2.01 -7.58
C CYS A 148 -12.74 2.09 -8.01
N LYS A 149 -12.47 1.91 -9.30
CA LYS A 149 -11.11 1.89 -9.86
C LYS A 149 -10.40 3.24 -9.81
N LYS A 150 -11.13 4.35 -9.72
CA LYS A 150 -10.57 5.70 -9.65
C LYS A 150 -10.26 6.07 -8.20
N ASP A 151 -11.25 6.60 -7.50
CA ASP A 151 -11.13 6.99 -6.10
C ASP A 151 -11.96 6.03 -5.24
N HIS A 152 -11.44 5.68 -4.07
CA HIS A 152 -12.11 4.80 -3.12
C HIS A 152 -11.60 4.99 -1.70
N LEU A 153 -12.46 4.63 -0.75
CA LEU A 153 -12.07 4.29 0.61
C LEU A 153 -11.93 2.78 0.70
N LEU A 154 -10.82 2.31 1.27
CA LEU A 154 -10.56 0.89 1.52
C LEU A 154 -10.48 0.68 3.03
N ILE A 155 -11.34 -0.19 3.55
CA ILE A 155 -11.45 -0.51 4.98
C ILE A 155 -11.10 -1.98 5.17
N ASN A 156 -10.08 -2.23 6.00
CA ASN A 156 -9.66 -3.59 6.35
C ASN A 156 -9.85 -3.81 7.85
N GLY A 157 -10.64 -4.82 8.20
CA GLY A 157 -10.94 -5.15 9.60
C GLY A 157 -9.99 -6.17 10.25
N ASN A 158 -9.06 -6.74 9.48
CA ASN A 158 -8.27 -7.92 9.86
C ASN A 158 -6.82 -7.57 10.23
N SER A 159 -6.50 -6.29 10.39
CA SER A 159 -5.15 -5.79 10.67
C SER A 159 -4.10 -6.22 9.63
N GLU A 160 -4.52 -6.51 8.39
CA GLU A 160 -3.61 -6.91 7.33
C GLU A 160 -2.77 -5.72 6.87
N VAL A 161 -1.46 -5.86 6.99
CA VAL A 161 -0.49 -4.78 6.75
C VAL A 161 -0.58 -4.16 5.33
N MET A 162 -0.91 -4.99 4.33
CA MET A 162 -1.06 -4.55 2.93
C MET A 162 -2.51 -4.21 2.55
N TYR A 163 -3.47 -4.54 3.43
CA TYR A 163 -4.92 -4.39 3.24
C TYR A 163 -5.35 -4.73 1.80
N PRO A 164 -5.21 -6.01 1.40
CA PRO A 164 -5.52 -6.45 0.05
C PRO A 164 -6.99 -6.17 -0.30
N ARG A 165 -7.27 -5.89 -1.57
CA ARG A 165 -8.61 -5.47 -2.02
C ARG A 165 -9.63 -6.61 -1.87
N GLU A 166 -9.14 -7.84 -1.89
CA GLU A 166 -9.91 -9.08 -1.81
C GLU A 166 -10.53 -9.31 -0.42
N THR A 167 -9.88 -8.82 0.63
CA THR A 167 -10.30 -8.95 2.04
C THR A 167 -10.75 -7.63 2.65
N SER A 168 -10.82 -6.57 1.84
CA SER A 168 -11.17 -5.23 2.29
C SER A 168 -12.48 -4.76 1.67
N THR A 169 -13.22 -3.98 2.45
CA THR A 169 -14.41 -3.28 1.95
C THR A 169 -13.96 -2.08 1.12
N VAL A 170 -14.45 -1.97 -0.12
CA VAL A 170 -14.12 -0.88 -1.06
C VAL A 170 -15.35 -0.04 -1.32
N ILE A 171 -15.25 1.26 -1.07
CA ILE A 171 -16.37 2.22 -1.10
C ILE A 171 -16.03 3.37 -2.04
N CYS A 172 -16.96 3.74 -2.93
CA CYS A 172 -16.92 4.94 -3.76
C CYS A 172 -18.35 5.44 -4.04
N GLY A 173 -18.48 6.64 -4.62
CA GLY A 173 -19.78 7.28 -4.86
C GLY A 173 -20.28 8.11 -3.68
N SER A 174 -21.59 8.31 -3.61
CA SER A 174 -22.28 9.13 -2.59
C SER A 174 -23.28 8.29 -1.79
N ASN A 175 -23.30 8.49 -0.46
CA ASN A 175 -24.24 7.90 0.50
C ASN A 175 -24.42 6.39 0.37
N GLN A 176 -23.52 5.65 1.00
CA GLN A 176 -23.70 4.22 1.23
C GLN A 176 -24.00 4.02 2.70
N ASP A 177 -25.21 3.51 3.01
CA ASP A 177 -25.44 2.81 4.27
C ASP A 177 -24.53 1.59 4.24
N CYS A 178 -23.30 1.74 4.72
CA CYS A 178 -22.46 0.60 5.02
C CYS A 178 -23.07 -0.09 6.23
N TYR A 179 -24.06 -0.94 5.99
CA TYR A 179 -24.26 -2.12 6.82
C TYR A 179 -23.01 -2.98 6.64
N CYS A 180 -21.91 -2.60 7.31
CA CYS A 180 -20.93 -3.58 7.75
C CYS A 180 -21.74 -4.59 8.55
N SER A 181 -22.17 -5.65 7.87
CA SER A 181 -23.20 -6.61 8.26
C SER A 181 -22.89 -7.24 9.62
N THR A 182 -23.05 -6.55 10.74
CA THR A 182 -22.74 -7.06 12.09
C THR A 182 -21.38 -7.75 12.25
N ASP A 183 -20.51 -7.68 11.24
CA ASP A 183 -19.29 -8.46 11.15
C ASP A 183 -18.18 -7.54 11.61
N THR A 184 -18.11 -7.46 12.94
CA THR A 184 -16.87 -7.57 13.70
C THR A 184 -15.62 -7.17 12.90
N VAL A 185 -15.21 -5.91 12.98
CA VAL A 185 -13.79 -5.56 12.77
C VAL A 185 -13.05 -6.11 13.98
N ARG A 186 -12.65 -7.39 13.91
CA ARG A 186 -11.86 -8.05 14.96
C ARG A 186 -10.42 -7.58 14.85
N VAL A 187 -10.09 -6.57 15.63
CA VAL A 187 -8.69 -6.25 15.91
C VAL A 187 -8.15 -7.32 16.85
N PHE A 188 -7.23 -8.15 16.37
CA PHE A 188 -6.49 -9.07 17.21
C PHE A 188 -5.31 -8.36 17.88
N ASP A 189 -5.01 -8.81 19.10
CA ASP A 189 -3.95 -8.32 19.97
C ASP A 189 -2.62 -8.24 19.20
N GLY A 190 -2.03 -7.04 19.20
CA GLY A 190 -0.61 -6.89 18.96
C GLY A 190 0.10 -7.06 20.28
N GLU A 191 0.35 -8.30 20.71
CA GLU A 191 1.39 -8.54 21.70
C GLU A 191 2.76 -8.18 21.09
N ILE A 192 3.57 -7.54 21.93
CA ILE A 192 4.85 -6.87 21.65
C ILE A 192 5.94 -7.88 21.24
#